data_AF-A0A9D6PF12-F1
#
_entry.id   AF-A0A9D6PF12-F1
#
_cell.length_a   1.000
_cell.length_b   1.000
_cell.length_c   1.000
_cell.angle_alpha   90.00
_cell.angle_beta   90.00
_cell.angle_gamma   90.00
#
_symmetry.space_group_name_H-M   'P 1'
#
loop_
_entity.id
_entity.type
_entity.pdbx_description
1 polymer ?
#
loop_
_entity_poly.entity_id
_entity_poly.type
_entity_poly.pdbx_seq_one_letter_code
_entity_poly.pdbx_strand_id
1 'polypeptide(L)'
;MLKEIPTCRIFARIGKSQLHAKNFVFDGKVGIVGTYNMDYLSEEVNSEVMAVINSKPFSEELRETILSDVKESVEYRLGTAREPEFGPENIEAKNKWLIKICSKLGWLRPLF
;
A
#
# COMPACT_ATOMS: atom_id res chain seq x y z
N MET A 1 -2.97 -1.92 -15.07
CA MET A 1 -1.71 -1.43 -14.45
C MET A 1 -0.51 -2.37 -14.61
N LEU A 2 -0.33 -3.46 -13.82
CA LEU A 2 0.90 -4.28 -13.90
C LEU A 2 1.16 -4.90 -15.30
N LYS A 3 0.12 -5.18 -16.07
CA LYS A 3 0.24 -5.67 -17.46
C LYS A 3 0.61 -4.57 -18.45
N GLU A 4 0.24 -3.33 -18.15
CA GLU A 4 0.36 -2.18 -19.06
C GLU A 4 1.65 -1.38 -18.80
N ILE A 5 2.18 -1.45 -17.58
CA ILE A 5 3.39 -0.77 -17.14
C ILE A 5 4.40 -1.83 -16.69
N PRO A 6 5.26 -2.36 -17.59
CA PRO A 6 6.13 -3.50 -17.30
C PRO A 6 7.15 -3.23 -16.18
N THR A 7 7.47 -1.96 -15.93
CA THR A 7 8.40 -1.53 -14.88
C THR A 7 7.71 -1.28 -13.53
N CYS A 8 6.38 -1.36 -13.48
CA CYS A 8 5.62 -1.17 -12.25
C CYS A 8 5.76 -2.40 -11.35
N ARG A 9 6.02 -2.15 -10.07
CA ARG A 9 6.13 -3.16 -9.02
C ARG A 9 5.27 -2.72 -7.85
N ILE A 10 4.50 -3.65 -7.29
CA ILE A 10 3.62 -3.38 -6.15
C ILE A 10 4.12 -4.22 -4.99
N PHE A 11 4.20 -3.61 -3.81
CA PHE A 11 4.59 -4.29 -2.59
C PHE A 11 3.54 -4.00 -1.51
N ALA A 12 3.22 -5.00 -0.69
CA ALA A 12 2.44 -4.77 0.53
C ALA A 12 3.20 -5.25 1.75
N ARG A 13 3.18 -4.42 2.80
CA ARG A 13 3.74 -4.77 4.09
C ARG A 13 2.80 -5.73 4.81
N ILE A 14 3.38 -6.82 5.31
CA ILE A 14 2.66 -7.82 6.11
C ILE A 14 3.20 -7.74 7.52
N GLY A 15 2.33 -7.56 8.52
CA GLY A 15 2.75 -7.50 9.90
C GLY A 15 1.82 -6.65 10.76
N LYS A 16 2.26 -6.39 12.00
CA LYS A 16 1.49 -5.57 12.96
C LYS A 16 1.64 -4.06 12.72
N SER A 17 2.72 -3.64 12.06
CA SER A 17 2.93 -2.24 11.72
C SER A 17 2.16 -1.89 10.44
N GLN A 18 1.26 -0.91 10.56
CA GLN A 18 0.57 -0.36 9.40
C GLN A 18 1.41 0.78 8.80
N LEU A 19 1.58 0.76 7.49
CA LEU A 19 2.14 1.90 6.76
C LEU A 19 1.07 2.99 6.67
N HIS A 20 1.32 4.13 7.31
CA HIS A 20 0.45 5.30 7.21
C HIS A 20 1.10 6.45 6.43
N ALA A 21 2.32 6.27 5.92
CA ALA A 21 3.00 7.27 5.12
C ALA A 21 2.37 7.37 3.71
N LYS A 22 2.22 8.59 3.19
CA LYS A 22 1.83 8.87 1.80
C LYS A 22 2.88 9.79 1.22
N ASN A 23 3.92 9.15 0.67
CA ASN A 23 5.13 9.82 0.27
C ASN A 23 5.49 9.42 -1.16
N PHE A 24 6.06 10.36 -1.91
CA PHE A 24 6.50 10.14 -3.29
C PHE A 24 7.93 10.66 -3.46
N VAL A 25 8.72 10.00 -4.30
CA VAL A 25 10.03 10.50 -4.71
C VAL A 25 10.15 10.42 -6.22
N PHE A 26 10.50 11.52 -6.86
CA PHE A 26 10.74 11.62 -8.30
C PHE A 26 12.23 11.81 -8.56
N ASP A 27 12.83 10.87 -9.30
CA ASP A 27 14.24 10.85 -9.73
C ASP A 27 15.29 11.04 -8.61
N GLY A 28 14.90 10.87 -7.33
CA GLY A 28 15.76 11.21 -6.19
C GLY A 28 16.04 12.71 -6.05
N LYS A 29 15.23 13.58 -6.67
CA LYS A 29 15.43 15.04 -6.68
C LYS A 29 14.30 15.80 -6.01
N VAL A 30 13.08 15.29 -6.11
CA VAL A 30 11.89 15.87 -5.47
C VAL A 30 11.25 14.83 -4.56
N GLY A 31 11.14 15.17 -3.28
CA GLY A 31 10.45 14.38 -2.27
C GLY A 31 9.13 15.04 -1.91
N ILE A 32 8.10 14.23 -1.73
CA ILE A 32 6.76 14.68 -1.39
C ILE A 32 6.27 13.87 -0.19
N VAL A 33 5.69 14.56 0.78
CA VAL A 33 5.04 13.95 1.95
C VAL A 33 3.71 14.65 2.20
N GLY A 34 2.69 13.92 2.64
CA GLY A 34 1.41 14.53 2.98
C GLY A 34 0.29 13.54 3.25
N THR A 35 -0.95 13.98 3.01
CA THR A 35 -2.17 13.24 3.38
C THR A 35 -2.83 12.50 2.21
N TYR A 36 -2.48 12.84 0.96
CA TYR A 36 -3.10 12.32 -0.27
C TYR A 36 -2.85 10.81 -0.48
N ASN A 37 -3.91 9.99 -0.51
CA ASN A 37 -3.82 8.52 -0.65
C ASN A 37 -3.69 8.02 -2.09
N MET A 38 -3.72 8.90 -3.09
CA MET A 38 -3.77 8.51 -4.51
C MET A 38 -5.04 7.72 -4.86
N ASP A 39 -6.16 8.09 -4.24
CA ASP A 39 -7.49 7.60 -4.54
C ASP A 39 -8.46 8.74 -4.91
N TYR A 40 -9.59 8.38 -5.50
CA TYR A 40 -10.60 9.32 -5.98
C TYR A 40 -11.12 10.27 -4.88
N LEU A 41 -11.24 9.81 -3.64
CA LEU A 41 -11.75 10.64 -2.54
C LEU A 41 -10.73 11.72 -2.16
N SER A 42 -9.45 11.36 -2.08
CA SER A 42 -8.36 12.30 -1.83
C SER A 42 -8.21 13.31 -2.98
N GLU A 43 -8.58 12.92 -4.21
CA GLU A 43 -8.49 13.76 -5.40
C GLU A 43 -9.64 14.77 -5.51
N GLU A 44 -10.88 14.32 -5.32
CA GLU A 44 -12.08 15.09 -5.67
C GLU A 44 -12.86 15.65 -4.48
N VAL A 45 -12.70 15.05 -3.28
CA VAL A 45 -13.61 15.31 -2.15
C VAL A 45 -12.87 15.90 -0.95
N ASN A 46 -11.75 15.30 -0.57
CA ASN A 46 -11.05 15.68 0.64
C ASN A 46 -10.20 16.94 0.43
N SER A 47 -10.05 17.73 1.50
CA SER A 47 -8.99 18.74 1.57
C SER A 47 -7.69 18.07 2.01
N GLU A 48 -6.79 17.89 1.06
CA GLU A 48 -5.48 17.26 1.29
C GLU A 48 -4.38 18.32 1.39
N VAL A 49 -3.33 18.03 2.18
CA VAL A 49 -2.15 18.88 2.30
C VAL A 49 -0.91 18.08 1.92
N MET A 50 -0.13 18.64 0.99
CA MET A 50 1.12 18.05 0.51
C MET A 50 2.26 19.04 0.65
N ALA A 51 3.41 18.58 1.16
CA ALA A 51 4.66 19.31 1.14
C ALA A 51 5.52 18.80 -0.01
N VAL A 52 5.86 19.68 -0.97
CA VAL A 52 6.73 19.37 -2.11
C VAL A 52 8.10 19.98 -1.85
N ILE A 53 9.13 19.12 -1.79
CA ILE A 53 10.47 19.52 -1.37
C ILE A 53 11.44 19.22 -2.52
N ASN A 54 11.90 20.27 -3.19
CA ASN A 54 12.95 20.19 -4.21
C ASN A 54 14.34 20.25 -3.54
N SER A 55 14.76 19.11 -3.00
CA SER A 55 16.03 18.95 -2.30
C SER A 55 16.53 17.54 -2.50
N LYS A 56 17.70 17.40 -3.14
CA LYS A 56 18.33 16.10 -3.39
C LYS A 56 18.62 15.34 -2.08
N PRO A 57 19.27 15.95 -1.04
CA PRO A 57 19.52 15.24 0.22
C PRO A 57 18.25 14.67 0.87
N PHE A 58 17.19 15.48 0.96
CA PHE A 58 15.92 15.03 1.53
C PHE A 58 15.27 13.91 0.69
N SER A 59 15.31 14.05 -0.64
CA SER A 59 14.71 13.07 -1.56
C SER A 59 15.42 11.72 -1.51
N GLU A 60 16.74 11.73 -1.33
CA GLU A 60 17.54 10.51 -1.16
C GLU A 60 17.22 9.81 0.16
N GLU A 61 17.15 10.54 1.28
CA GLU A 61 16.75 10.01 2.59
C GLU A 61 15.33 9.41 2.56
N LEU A 62 14.38 10.13 1.96
CA LEU A 62 13.00 9.67 1.81
C LEU A 62 12.92 8.39 0.97
N ARG A 63 13.70 8.33 -0.13
CA ARG A 63 13.78 7.15 -0.99
C ARG A 63 14.35 5.96 -0.24
N GLU A 64 15.42 6.14 0.53
CA GLU A 64 16.03 5.08 1.32
C GLU A 64 15.06 4.52 2.37
N THR A 65 14.28 5.40 3.02
CA THR A 65 13.21 5.02 3.95
C THR A 65 12.16 4.15 3.25
N ILE A 66 11.65 4.59 2.09
CA ILE A 66 10.69 3.81 1.29
C ILE A 66 11.28 2.45 0.88
N LEU A 67 12.54 2.42 0.44
CA LEU A 67 13.20 1.17 0.05
C LEU A 67 13.42 0.23 1.25
N SER A 68 13.59 0.75 2.46
CA SER A 68 13.63 -0.05 3.69
C SER A 68 12.27 -0.70 3.96
N ASP A 69 11.17 0.02 3.81
CA ASP A 69 9.82 -0.55 3.95
C ASP A 69 9.52 -1.61 2.88
N VAL A 70 10.02 -1.41 1.66
CA VAL A 70 9.91 -2.39 0.56
C VAL A 70 10.66 -3.69 0.89
N LYS A 71 11.82 -3.64 1.54
CA LYS A 71 12.58 -4.85 1.94
C LYS A 71 11.81 -5.73 2.93
N GLU A 72 10.92 -5.14 3.72
CA GLU A 72 10.05 -5.85 4.67
C GLU A 72 8.66 -6.17 4.11
N SER A 73 8.45 -5.97 2.80
CA SER A 73 7.17 -6.13 2.13
C SER A 73 7.19 -7.32 1.16
N VAL A 74 6.01 -7.85 0.85
CA VAL A 74 5.84 -8.88 -0.18
C VAL A 74 5.46 -8.23 -1.49
N GLU A 75 6.15 -8.63 -2.55
CA GLU A 75 5.90 -8.17 -3.91
C GLU A 75 4.71 -8.90 -4.52
N TYR A 76 3.74 -8.15 -5.05
CA TYR A 76 2.67 -8.67 -5.88
C TYR A 76 3.16 -8.82 -7.30
N ARG A 77 2.88 -9.98 -7.89
CA ARG A 77 3.21 -10.30 -9.28
C ARG A 77 1.94 -10.69 -10.02
N LEU A 78 1.96 -10.51 -11.34
CA LEU A 78 0.91 -11.06 -12.19
C LEU A 78 0.96 -12.59 -12.08
N GLY A 79 -0.08 -13.17 -11.47
CA GLY A 79 -0.22 -14.61 -11.39
C GLY A 79 -0.41 -15.21 -12.78
N THR A 80 0.43 -16.18 -13.12
CA THR A 80 0.22 -17.05 -14.30
C THR A 80 -0.42 -18.38 -13.91
N ALA A 81 -0.50 -18.67 -12.61
CA ALA A 81 -1.02 -19.90 -12.04
C ALA A 81 -2.54 -19.81 -11.79
N ARG A 82 -3.20 -20.98 -11.76
CA ARG A 82 -4.64 -21.09 -11.44
C ARG A 82 -4.95 -20.77 -9.97
N GLU A 83 -3.96 -20.87 -9.09
CA GLU A 83 -4.08 -20.58 -7.66
C GLU A 83 -3.11 -19.46 -7.27
N PRO A 84 -3.52 -18.52 -6.40
CA PRO A 84 -2.65 -17.46 -5.93
C PRO A 84 -1.55 -18.02 -5.02
N GLU A 85 -0.29 -17.63 -5.25
CA GLU A 85 0.84 -17.99 -4.38
C GLU A 85 0.75 -17.30 -3.01
N PHE A 86 0.12 -16.12 -2.95
CA PHE A 86 -0.02 -15.32 -1.74
C PHE A 86 -1.27 -14.42 -1.81
N GLY A 87 -2.05 -14.41 -0.73
CA GLY A 87 -3.31 -13.66 -0.61
C GLY A 87 -3.69 -13.35 0.84
N PRO A 88 -4.81 -12.64 1.07
CA PRO A 88 -5.28 -12.24 2.40
C PRO A 88 -5.43 -13.41 3.39
N GLU A 89 -5.75 -14.60 2.89
CA GLU A 89 -5.88 -15.85 3.64
C GLU A 89 -4.56 -16.31 4.29
N ASN A 90 -3.42 -15.95 3.70
CA ASN A 90 -2.09 -16.25 4.22
C ASN A 90 -1.71 -15.33 5.40
N ILE A 91 -2.52 -14.31 5.69
CA ILE A 91 -2.31 -13.40 6.82
C ILE A 91 -2.98 -13.98 8.08
N GLU A 92 -2.19 -14.12 9.15
CA GLU A 92 -2.67 -14.64 10.43
C GLU A 92 -3.46 -13.57 11.19
N ALA A 93 -4.77 -13.46 10.90
CA ALA A 93 -5.64 -12.51 11.59
C ALA A 93 -5.83 -12.90 13.07
N LYS A 94 -5.53 -11.97 14.00
CA LYS A 94 -5.98 -12.08 15.39
C LYS A 94 -7.51 -12.15 15.37
N ASN A 95 -8.06 -13.22 15.95
CA ASN A 95 -9.51 -13.49 16.07
C ASN A 95 -10.25 -13.88 14.79
N LYS A 96 -9.70 -14.79 13.98
CA LYS A 96 -10.44 -15.46 12.87
C LYS A 96 -11.82 -16.00 13.28
N TRP A 97 -12.02 -16.36 14.56
CA TRP A 97 -13.31 -16.84 15.08
C TRP A 97 -14.39 -15.75 15.16
N LEU A 98 -14.04 -14.53 15.58
CA LEU A 98 -14.97 -13.40 15.66
C LEU A 98 -15.44 -12.98 14.26
N ILE A 99 -14.53 -12.93 13.29
CA ILE A 99 -14.84 -12.64 11.89
C ILE A 99 -15.81 -13.70 11.33
N LYS A 100 -15.56 -14.99 11.62
CA LYS A 100 -16.46 -16.09 11.21
C LYS A 100 -17.85 -15.99 11.85
N ILE A 101 -17.95 -15.58 13.12
CA ILE A 101 -19.23 -15.39 13.80
C ILE A 101 -19.99 -14.20 13.19
N CYS A 102 -19.35 -13.05 13.03
CA CYS A 102 -19.99 -11.87 12.44
C CYS A 102 -20.43 -12.12 10.98
N SER A 103 -19.68 -12.92 10.22
CA SER A 103 -20.07 -13.35 8.87
C SER A 103 -21.29 -14.28 8.91
N LYS A 104 -21.33 -15.28 9.80
CA LYS A 104 -22.49 -16.17 9.96
C LYS A 104 -23.75 -15.47 10.47
N LEU A 105 -23.60 -14.40 11.26
CA LEU A 105 -24.70 -13.57 11.76
C LEU A 105 -25.18 -12.54 10.72
N GLY A 106 -24.57 -12.48 9.53
CA GLY A 106 -24.92 -11.53 8.47
C GLY A 106 -24.55 -10.08 8.77
N TRP A 107 -23.73 -9.84 9.80
CA TRP A 107 -23.26 -8.50 10.19
C TRP A 107 -22.10 -8.01 9.34
N LEU A 108 -21.39 -8.92 8.68
CA LEU A 108 -20.45 -8.61 7.61
C LEU A 108 -21.17 -8.83 6.28
N ARG A 109 -21.58 -7.73 5.63
CA ARG A 109 -21.96 -7.77 4.22
C ARG A 109 -20.68 -7.80 3.39
N PRO A 110 -20.61 -8.59 2.32
CA PRO A 110 -19.52 -8.44 1.38
C PRO A 110 -19.57 -7.00 0.84
N LEU A 111 -18.43 -6.33 0.88
CA LEU A 111 -18.23 -5.18 0.01
C LEU A 111 -18.08 -5.80 -1.38
N PHE A 112 -19.08 -5.54 -2.23
CA PHE A 112 -19.39 -6.16 -3.54
C PHE A 112 -20.29 -7.40 -3.49
#